data_AF-A0A3R8QCN5-F1
#
_entry.id   AF-A0A3R8QCN5-F1
#
_cell.length_a   1.000
_cell.length_b   1.000
_cell.length_c   1.000
_cell.angle_alpha   90.00
_cell.angle_beta   90.00
_cell.angle_gamma   90.00
#
_symmetry.space_group_name_H-M   'P 1'
#
loop_
_entity.id
_entity.type
_entity.pdbx_description
1 polymer ?
#
loop_
_entity_poly.entity_id
_entity_poly.type
_entity_poly.pdbx_seq_one_letter_code
_entity_poly.pdbx_strand_id
1 'polypeptide(L)' 'MNAEAERLTAAQAKADAVIAAVREPHDSVRLLRVTVVDVDTNEVLALDFVSYDAPPALRLVES' A
#
# COMPACT_ATOMS: atom_id res chain seq x y z
N MET A 1 -18.20 5.20 -23.97
CA MET A 1 -17.14 4.76 -23.04
C MET A 1 -17.57 3.42 -22.46
N ASN A 2 -16.64 2.48 -22.30
CA ASN A 2 -16.95 1.09 -21.90
C ASN A 2 -16.99 1.03 -20.36
N ALA A 3 -18.05 0.48 -19.78
CA ALA A 3 -18.26 0.43 -18.32
C ALA A 3 -17.10 -0.26 -17.57
N GLU A 4 -16.39 -1.16 -18.25
CA GLU A 4 -15.22 -1.85 -17.71
C GLU A 4 -14.00 -0.93 -17.57
N ALA A 5 -13.79 -0.04 -18.53
CA ALA A 5 -12.70 0.93 -18.48
C ALA A 5 -12.90 1.95 -17.34
N GLU A 6 -14.14 2.37 -17.10
CA GLU A 6 -14.48 3.25 -15.98
C GLU A 6 -14.26 2.56 -14.62
N ARG A 7 -14.63 1.28 -14.50
CA ARG A 7 -14.36 0.49 -13.28
C ARG A 7 -12.87 0.34 -13.01
N LEU A 8 -12.08 -0.01 -14.02
CA LEU A 8 -10.62 -0.15 -13.89
C LEU A 8 -9.95 1.17 -13.50
N THR A 9 -10.40 2.29 -14.08
CA THR A 9 -9.87 3.63 -13.74
C THR A 9 -10.19 4.01 -12.30
N ALA A 10 -11.41 3.73 -11.83
CA ALA A 10 -11.80 3.97 -10.44
C ALA A 10 -11.03 3.06 -9.46
N ALA A 11 -10.80 1.80 -9.84
CA ALA A 11 -10.02 0.85 -9.05
C ALA A 11 -8.56 1.29 -8.92
N GLN A 12 -7.94 1.75 -10.02
CA GLN A 12 -6.59 2.31 -10.01
C GLN A 12 -6.49 3.55 -9.12
N ALA A 13 -7.40 4.51 -9.29
CA ALA A 13 -7.40 5.74 -8.48
C ALA A 13 -7.54 5.45 -6.98
N LYS A 14 -8.34 4.45 -6.61
CA LYS A 14 -8.45 3.99 -5.22
C LYS A 14 -7.17 3.33 -4.72
N ALA A 15 -6.52 2.51 -5.55
CA ALA A 15 -5.27 1.86 -5.20
C ALA A 15 -4.14 2.88 -4.96
N ASP A 16 -4.06 3.90 -5.82
CA ASP A 16 -3.10 5.00 -5.68
C ASP A 16 -3.35 5.79 -4.38
N ALA A 17 -4.61 6.06 -4.05
CA ALA A 17 -4.98 6.74 -2.80
C ALA A 17 -4.59 5.94 -1.55
N VAL A 18 -4.74 4.61 -1.58
CA VAL A 18 -4.30 3.73 -0.48
C VAL A 18 -2.78 3.76 -0.35
N ILE A 19 -2.05 3.65 -1.45
CA ILE A 19 -0.58 3.74 -1.45
C ILE A 19 -0.11 5.08 -0.89
N ALA A 20 -0.73 6.18 -1.30
CA ALA A 20 -0.44 7.50 -0.76
C ALA A 20 -0.71 7.60 0.75
N ALA A 21 -1.79 6.97 1.23
CA ALA A 21 -2.16 6.99 2.65
C ALA A 21 -1.21 6.20 3.55
N VAL A 22 -0.59 5.14 3.03
CA VAL A 22 0.38 4.31 3.77
C VAL A 22 1.83 4.71 3.53
N ARG A 23 2.07 5.73 2.71
CA ARG A 23 3.42 6.23 2.43
C ARG A 23 3.90 7.09 3.59
N GLU A 24 4.89 6.59 4.33
CA GLU A 24 5.55 7.37 5.38
C GLU A 24 6.60 8.34 4.79
N PRO A 25 7.02 9.38 5.54
CA PRO A 25 8.07 10.30 5.11
C PRO A 25 9.36 9.56 4.71
N HIS A 26 10.00 10.04 3.65
CA HIS A 26 11.18 9.45 2.99
C HIS A 26 12.43 9.28 3.86
N ASP A 27 12.40 9.63 5.14
CA ASP A 27 13.54 9.51 6.06
C ASP A 27 13.72 8.07 6.60
N SER A 28 12.85 7.15 6.20
CA SER A 28 12.92 5.73 6.57
C SER A 28 13.84 4.95 5.64
N VAL A 29 14.74 4.15 6.22
CA VAL A 29 15.78 3.37 5.52
C VAL A 29 15.21 2.11 4.83
N ARG A 30 13.98 1.71 5.16
CA ARG A 30 13.37 0.46 4.68
C ARG A 30 12.24 0.74 3.71
N LEU A 31 12.14 -0.11 2.70
CA LEU A 31 11.05 -0.12 1.73
C LEU A 31 10.15 -1.33 1.99
N LEU A 32 8.86 -1.09 2.16
CA LEU A 32 7.83 -2.14 2.10
C LEU A 32 7.26 -2.19 0.70
N ARG A 33 7.12 -3.42 0.16
CA ARG A 33 6.37 -3.64 -1.07
C ARG A 33 4.89 -3.74 -0.73
N VAL A 34 4.08 -2.87 -1.32
CA VAL A 34 2.63 -2.83 -1.17
C VAL A 34 2.00 -3.37 -2.45
N THR A 35 0.96 -4.19 -2.30
CA THR A 35 0.16 -4.70 -3.41
C THR A 35 -1.31 -4.50 -3.07
N VAL A 36 -2.03 -3.82 -3.94
CA VAL A 36 -3.48 -3.63 -3.81
C VAL A 36 -4.15 -4.68 -4.67
N VAL A 37 -5.03 -5.46 -4.06
CA VAL A 37 -5.73 -6.58 -4.70
C VAL A 37 -7.23 -6.34 -4.58
N ASP A 38 -7.97 -6.60 -5.66
CA ASP A 38 -9.42 -6.68 -5.62
C ASP A 38 -9.83 -7.96 -4.90
N VAL A 39 -10.60 -7.83 -3.82
CA VAL A 39 -11.04 -8.97 -3.00
C VAL A 39 -12.02 -9.89 -3.72
N ASP A 40 -12.80 -9.36 -4.66
CA ASP A 40 -13.84 -10.12 -5.34
C ASP A 40 -13.27 -10.91 -6.52
N THR A 41 -12.25 -10.37 -7.22
CA THR A 41 -11.63 -11.01 -8.40
C THR A 41 -10.24 -11.60 -8.14
N ASN A 42 -9.63 -11.30 -6.98
CA ASN A 42 -8.22 -11.56 -6.67
C ASN A 42 -7.22 -10.93 -7.66
N GLU A 43 -7.66 -9.96 -8.46
CA GLU A 43 -6.79 -9.28 -9.42
C GLU A 43 -5.91 -8.23 -8.72
N VAL A 44 -4.66 -8.12 -9.16
CA VAL A 44 -3.76 -7.08 -8.68
C VAL A 44 -4.10 -5.77 -9.36
N LEU A 45 -4.51 -4.78 -8.57
CA LEU A 45 -4.86 -3.43 -9.03
C LEU A 45 -3.67 -2.49 -9.05
N ALA A 46 -2.75 -2.61 -8.08
CA ALA A 46 -1.53 -1.80 -8.06
C ALA A 46 -0.40 -2.48 -7.28
N LEU A 47 0.83 -2.09 -7.59
CA LEU A 47 2.04 -2.50 -6.88
C LEU A 47 2.99 -1.30 -6.76
N ASP A 48 3.44 -1.01 -5.54
CA ASP A 48 4.38 0.09 -5.28
C ASP A 48 5.27 -0.22 -4.07
N PHE A 49 6.29 0.62 -3.87
CA PHE A 49 7.15 0.61 -2.70
C PHE A 49 6.89 1.86 -1.86
N VAL A 50 6.67 1.66 -0.56
CA VAL A 50 6.52 2.74 0.41
C VAL A 50 7.65 2.68 1.43
N SER A 51 8.15 3.86 1.81
CA SER A 51 9.09 3.98 2.92
C SER A 51 8.37 3.64 4.23
N TYR A 52 9.06 2.94 5.12
CA TYR A 52 8.51 2.50 6.41
C TYR A 52 9.57 2.58 7.50
N ASP A 53 9.28 3.32 8.57
CA ASP A 53 10.12 3.32 9.76
C ASP A 53 9.66 2.22 10.72
N ALA A 54 10.52 1.24 10.95
CA ALA A 54 10.15 0.12 11.81
C ALA A 54 10.01 0.62 13.26
N PRO A 55 8.95 0.24 14.00
CA PRO A 55 8.83 0.60 15.39
C PRO A 55 10.05 0.12 16.17
N PRO A 56 10.49 0.86 17.21
CA PRO A 56 11.69 0.54 17.97
C PRO A 56 11.62 -0.90 18.51
N ALA A 57 12.75 -1.61 18.44
CA ALA A 57 12.83 -2.99 18.91
C ALA A 57 12.38 -3.08 20.38
N LEU A 58 11.37 -3.91 20.64
CA LEU A 58 10.88 -4.18 22.00
C LEU A 58 11.98 -4.91 22.78
N ARG A 59 12.26 -4.45 24.00
CA ARG A 59 13.15 -5.12 24.95
C ARG A 59 12.34 -5.71 26.09
N LEU A 60 12.65 -6.94 26.50
CA LEU A 60 12.13 -7.49 27.75
C LEU A 60 12.69 -6.66 28.92
N VAL A 61 11.81 -6.22 29.80
CA VAL A 61 12.17 -5.56 31.06
C VAL A 61 11.92 -6.58 32.16
N GLU A 62 12.97 -7.03 32.85
CA GLU A 62 12.80 -7.86 34.04
C GLU A 62 12.13 -7.02 35.14
N SER A 63 11.09 -7.59 35.75
CA SER A 63 10.26 -6.98 36.80
C SER A 63 10.89 -7.15 38.17
#